data_AF-A0A7V1KYP9-F1
#
_entry.id   AF-A0A7V1KYP9-F1
#
_cell.length_a   1.000
_cell.length_b   1.000
_cell.length_c   1.000
_cell.angle_alpha   90.00
_cell.angle_beta   90.00
_cell.angle_gamma   90.00
#
_symmetry.space_group_name_H-M   'P 1'
#
loop_
_entity.id
_entity.type
_entity.pdbx_description
1 polymer ?
#
loop_
_entity_poly.entity_id
_entity_poly.type
_entity_poly.pdbx_seq_one_letter_code
_entity_poly.pdbx_strand_id
1 'polypeptide(L)' 'NLIPYLAFSRGSFKTSEITNHTLTNIKIVEQFLGKIFEVKDNVVRRI' A
#
# COMPACT_ATOMS: atom_id res chain seq x y z
N ASN A 1 2.33 -6.94 7.68
CA ASN A 1 2.03 -6.42 6.33
C ASN A 1 0.65 -5.77 6.37
N LEU A 2 0.59 -4.43 6.42
CA LEU A 2 -0.64 -3.66 6.70
C LEU A 2 -1.48 -3.35 5.45
N ILE A 3 -0.98 -3.69 4.26
CA ILE A 3 -1.59 -3.32 2.98
C ILE A 3 -3.05 -3.73 2.83
N PRO A 4 -3.47 -4.98 3.13
CA PRO A 4 -4.88 -5.37 2.98
C PRO A 4 -5.81 -4.57 3.90
N TYR A 5 -5.36 -4.27 5.13
CA TYR A 5 -6.14 -3.46 6.06
C TYR A 5 -6.23 -2.01 5.60
N LEU A 6 -5.12 -1.44 5.10
CA LEU A 6 -5.11 -0.09 4.54
C LEU A 6 -5.96 0.01 3.27
N ALA A 7 -6.18 -1.08 2.54
CA ALA A 7 -7.03 -1.09 1.34
C ALA A 7 -8.49 -0.73 1.66
N PHE A 8 -8.98 -1.14 2.83
CA PHE A 8 -10.34 -0.89 3.29
C PHE A 8 -10.43 0.31 4.23
N SER A 9 -9.38 0.57 5.01
CA SER A 9 -9.24 1.76 5.86
C SER A 9 -8.90 3.01 5.04
N ARG A 10 -9.12 4.21 5.56
CA ARG A 10 -8.55 5.45 5.00
C ARG A 10 -7.32 5.82 5.81
N GLY A 11 -6.19 6.07 5.14
CA GLY A 11 -4.97 6.53 5.82
C GLY A 11 -3.69 6.38 5.01
N SER A 12 -2.58 6.55 5.71
CA SER A 12 -1.23 6.35 5.20
C SER A 12 -0.33 5.82 6.30
N PHE A 13 0.71 5.07 5.95
CA PHE A 13 1.78 4.74 6.90
C PHE A 13 3.14 5.06 6.28
N LYS A 14 4.08 5.39 7.17
CA LYS A 14 5.49 5.54 6.83
C LYS A 14 6.24 4.31 7.32
N THR A 15 7.12 3.78 6.50
CA THR A 15 8.04 2.69 6.86
C THR A 15 9.48 3.19 6.71
N SER A 16 10.42 2.51 7.37
CA SER A 16 11.85 2.79 7.18
C SER A 16 12.32 2.35 5.79
N GLU A 17 11.74 1.27 5.27
CA GLU A 17 12.04 0.72 3.94
C GLU A 17 10.78 0.10 3.32
N ILE A 18 10.58 0.32 2.02
CA ILE A 18 9.57 -0.39 1.23
C ILE A 18 10.18 -1.72 0.77
N THR A 19 9.74 -2.82 1.36
CA THR A 19 10.19 -4.15 0.98
C THR A 19 9.46 -4.67 -0.26
N ASN A 20 10.04 -5.63 -0.97
CA ASN A 20 9.38 -6.31 -2.10
C ASN A 20 8.03 -6.94 -1.72
N HIS A 21 7.89 -7.46 -0.51
CA HIS A 21 6.60 -7.99 -0.03
C HIS A 21 5.52 -6.91 0.07
N THR A 22 5.90 -5.68 0.38
CA THR A 22 4.97 -4.54 0.45
C THR A 22 4.48 -4.20 -0.96
N LEU A 23 5.41 -4.12 -1.93
CA LEU A 23 5.08 -3.84 -3.33
C LEU A 23 4.22 -4.93 -3.97
N THR A 24 4.55 -6.20 -3.73
CA THR A 24 3.75 -7.33 -4.24
C THR A 24 2.33 -7.30 -3.68
N ASN A 25 2.18 -7.03 -2.38
CA ASN A 25 0.85 -6.94 -1.77
C ASN A 25 0.05 -5.75 -2.31
N ILE A 26 0.69 -4.60 -2.52
CA ILE A 26 0.04 -3.43 -3.16
C ILE A 26 -0.45 -3.85 -4.55
N LYS A 27 0.42 -4.46 -5.36
CA LYS A 27 0.06 -4.91 -6.71
C LYS A 27 -1.11 -5.89 -6.71
N ILE A 28 -1.09 -6.90 -5.82
CA ILE A 28 -2.18 -7.86 -5.67
C ILE A 28 -3.48 -7.13 -5.35
N VAL A 29 -3.47 -6.24 -4.35
CA VAL A 29 -4.68 -5.50 -3.96
C VAL A 29 -5.18 -4.61 -5.10
N GLU A 30 -4.28 -3.94 -5.82
CA GLU A 30 -4.65 -3.09 -6.95
C GLU A 30 -5.19 -3.88 -8.15
N GLN A 31 -4.84 -5.16 -8.29
CA GLN A 31 -5.47 -6.04 -9.28
C GLN A 31 -6.95 -6.33 -8.95
N PHE A 32 -7.32 -6.38 -7.66
CA PHE A 32 -8.71 -6.65 -7.24
C PHE A 32 -9.55 -5.38 -7.13
N LEU A 33 -8.97 -4.29 -6.63
CA LEU A 33 -9.71 -3.07 -6.25
C LEU A 33 -9.43 -1.87 -7.18
N GLY A 34 -8.55 -2.03 -8.16
CA GLY A 34 -8.04 -0.94 -8.99
C GLY A 34 -6.93 -0.15 -8.30
N LYS A 35 -6.49 0.94 -8.93
CA LYS A 35 -5.39 1.76 -8.41
C LYS A 35 -5.82 2.57 -7.21
N ILE A 36 -5.40 2.17 -6.01
CA ILE A 36 -5.83 2.75 -4.72
C ILE A 36 -4.67 3.17 -3.82
N PHE A 37 -3.42 2.88 -4.17
CA PHE A 37 -2.25 3.26 -3.37
C PHE A 37 -1.30 4.19 -4.13
N GLU A 38 -0.75 5.15 -3.40
CA GLU A 38 0.37 5.98 -3.80
C GLU A 38 1.58 5.65 -2.90
N VAL A 39 2.73 5.38 -3.51
CA VAL A 39 3.98 5.08 -2.80
C VAL A 39 5.01 6.16 -3.13
N LYS A 40 5.47 6.89 -2.12
CA LYS A 40 6.46 7.96 -2.26
C LYS A 40 7.28 8.14 -0.99
N ASP A 41 8.60 8.27 -1.10
CA ASP A 41 9.51 8.53 0.04
C ASP A 41 9.31 7.59 1.26
N ASN A 42 9.14 6.29 0.99
CA ASN A 42 8.79 5.25 1.97
C ASN A 42 7.46 5.47 2.72
N VAL A 43 6.56 6.27 2.15
CA VAL A 43 5.18 6.46 2.60
C VAL A 43 4.25 5.76 1.62
N VAL A 44 3.33 4.96 2.14
CA VAL A 44 2.22 4.36 1.40
C VAL A 44 0.93 5.04 1.84
N ARG A 45 0.21 5.64 0.91
CA ARG A 45 -1.04 6.36 1.14
C ARG A 45 -2.16 5.77 0.30
N ARG A 46 -3.35 5.64 0.87
CA ARG A 46 -4.56 5.34 0.10
C ARG A 46 -5.12 6.60 -0.55
N ILE A 47 -5.38 6.55 -1.85
CA ILE A 47 -6.01 7.62 -2.64
C ILE A 47 -7.49 7.32 -2.93
#